data_AF-A0A378JRE7-F1
#
_entry.id   AF-A0A378JRE7-F1
#
_cell.length_a   1.000
_cell.length_b   1.000
_cell.length_c   1.000
_cell.angle_alpha   90.00
_cell.angle_beta   90.00
_cell.angle_gamma   90.00
#
_symmetry.space_group_name_H-M   'P 1'
#
loop_
_entity.id
_entity.type
_entity.pdbx_description
1 polymer ?
#
loop_
_entity_poly.entity_id
_entity_poly.type
_entity_poly.pdbx_seq_one_letter_code
_entity_poly.pdbx_strand_id
1 'polypeptide(L)' 'MALDALPAIPDTVARFLAQQASSGIKPATLTRRLAAIRMAHEANGFANPTQHKGVKAVFKGIKREKGVAQEKKAPLTA' A
#
# COMPACT_ATOMS: atom_id res chain seq x y z
N MET A 1 20.14 -8.24 -7.13
CA MET A 1 18.84 -8.70 -7.66
C MET A 1 18.08 -7.45 -8.10
N ALA A 2 17.82 -7.30 -9.39
CA ALA A 2 17.13 -6.13 -9.93
C ALA A 2 15.65 -6.15 -9.51
N LEU A 3 15.08 -4.98 -9.27
CA LEU A 3 13.65 -4.80 -8.99
C LEU A 3 13.00 -4.25 -10.25
N ASP A 4 12.20 -5.06 -10.92
CA ASP A 4 11.45 -4.62 -12.09
C ASP A 4 10.17 -3.91 -11.66
N ALA A 5 9.92 -2.74 -12.24
CA ALA A 5 8.69 -1.99 -11.99
C ALA A 5 7.47 -2.62 -12.69
N LEU A 6 7.72 -3.41 -13.74
CA LEU A 6 6.69 -4.07 -14.55
C LEU A 6 7.25 -5.33 -15.25
N PRO A 7 6.69 -6.53 -15.01
CA PRO A 7 5.75 -6.85 -13.95
C PRO A 7 6.47 -6.84 -12.58
N ALA A 8 5.92 -6.08 -11.64
CA ALA A 8 6.40 -6.07 -10.27
C ALA A 8 6.07 -7.41 -9.59
N ILE A 9 7.08 -8.01 -8.96
CA ILE A 9 6.90 -9.20 -8.13
C ILE A 9 6.04 -8.82 -6.91
N PRO A 10 5.02 -9.62 -6.53
CA PRO A 10 4.16 -9.30 -5.39
C PRO A 10 4.91 -9.07 -4.07
N ASP A 11 6.03 -9.79 -3.87
CA ASP A 11 6.91 -9.64 -2.72
C ASP A 11 7.58 -8.25 -2.67
N THR A 12 7.99 -7.71 -3.83
CA THR A 12 8.50 -6.33 -3.96
C THR A 12 7.44 -5.31 -3.56
N VAL A 13 6.20 -5.49 -4.02
CA VAL A 13 5.08 -4.61 -3.66
C VAL A 13 4.80 -4.67 -2.15
N ALA A 14 4.86 -5.86 -1.55
CA ALA A 14 4.69 -6.04 -0.11
C ALA A 14 5.79 -5.33 0.70
N ARG A 15 7.06 -5.48 0.32
CA ARG A 15 8.19 -4.77 0.95
C ARG A 15 8.06 -3.26 0.81
N PHE A 16 7.69 -2.78 -0.38
CA PHE A 16 7.45 -1.36 -0.63
C PHE A 16 6.36 -0.79 0.28
N LEU A 17 5.24 -1.52 0.47
CA LEU A 17 4.19 -1.10 1.39
C LEU A 17 4.68 -1.02 2.83
N ALA A 18 5.42 -2.03 3.29
CA ALA A 18 5.97 -2.07 4.64
C ALA A 18 6.91 -0.88 4.88
N GLN A 19 7.86 -0.63 3.97
CA GLN A 19 8.79 0.49 4.07
C GLN A 19 8.06 1.83 4.14
N GLN A 20 7.09 2.07 3.27
CA GLN A 20 6.35 3.34 3.29
C GLN A 20 5.46 3.51 4.52
N ALA A 21 4.92 2.41 5.04
CA ALA A 21 4.24 2.44 6.32
C ALA A 21 5.22 2.84 7.44
N SER A 22 6.41 2.24 7.51
CA SER A 22 7.44 2.63 8.49
C SER A 22 7.87 4.10 8.34
N SER A 23 7.89 4.64 7.12
CA SER A 23 8.16 6.07 6.87
C SER A 23 6.98 7.02 7.20
N GLY A 24 5.95 6.55 7.89
CA GLY A 24 4.83 7.41 8.33
C GLY A 24 3.75 7.68 7.28
N ILE A 25 3.83 7.12 6.07
CA ILE A 25 2.81 7.34 5.03
C ILE A 25 1.44 6.78 5.45
N LYS A 26 0.40 7.60 5.30
CA LYS A 26 -0.97 7.22 5.66
C LYS A 26 -1.51 6.08 4.78
N PRO A 27 -2.33 5.16 5.33
CA PRO A 27 -2.93 4.07 4.56
C PRO A 27 -3.71 4.53 3.33
N ALA A 28 -4.37 5.70 3.38
CA ALA A 28 -5.08 6.27 2.24
C ALA A 28 -4.16 6.53 1.04
N THR A 29 -2.95 7.04 1.28
CA THR A 29 -1.94 7.26 0.24
C THR A 29 -1.44 5.94 -0.34
N LEU A 30 -1.26 4.92 0.51
CA LEU A 30 -0.87 3.58 0.07
C LEU A 30 -1.95 2.92 -0.81
N THR A 31 -3.24 3.09 -0.49
CA THR A 31 -4.34 2.65 -1.37
C THR A 31 -4.23 3.25 -2.76
N ARG A 32 -3.99 4.56 -2.86
CA ARG A 32 -3.84 5.26 -4.15
C ARG A 32 -2.65 4.70 -4.95
N ARG A 33 -1.53 4.42 -4.27
CA ARG A 33 -0.34 3.83 -4.91
C ARG A 33 -0.59 2.41 -5.39
N LEU A 34 -1.31 1.58 -4.62
CA LEU A 34 -1.71 0.25 -5.06
C LEU A 34 -2.63 0.30 -6.28
N ALA A 35 -3.55 1.26 -6.34
CA ALA A 35 -4.38 1.48 -7.53
C ALA A 35 -3.53 1.84 -8.75
N ALA A 36 -2.53 2.71 -8.62
CA ALA A 36 -1.62 3.05 -9.71
C ALA A 36 -0.81 1.83 -10.20
N ILE A 37 -0.26 1.02 -9.27
CA ILE A 37 0.45 -0.22 -9.61
C ILE A 37 -0.49 -1.17 -10.37
N ARG A 38 -1.71 -1.37 -9.86
CA ARG A 38 -2.74 -2.16 -10.52
C ARG A 38 -2.99 -1.69 -11.95
N MET A 39 -3.28 -0.40 -12.14
CA MET A 39 -3.59 0.14 -13.46
C MET A 39 -2.42 0.00 -14.42
N ALA A 40 -1.18 0.24 -13.97
CA ALA A 40 0.01 0.05 -14.80
C ALA A 40 0.16 -1.40 -15.28
N HIS A 41 -0.15 -2.39 -14.44
CA HIS A 41 -0.07 -3.80 -14.82
C HIS A 41 -1.21 -4.19 -15.77
N GLU A 42 -2.45 -3.85 -15.41
CA GLU A 42 -3.63 -4.19 -16.21
C GLU A 42 -3.59 -3.51 -17.60
N ALA A 43 -3.11 -2.26 -17.68
CA ALA A 43 -2.96 -1.55 -18.96
C ALA A 43 -1.91 -2.17 -19.90
N ASN A 44 -0.95 -2.92 -19.36
CA ASN A 44 0.08 -3.63 -20.13
C ASN A 44 -0.22 -5.13 -20.28
N GLY A 45 -1.43 -5.58 -19.91
CA GLY A 45 -1.84 -6.98 -20.03
C GLY A 45 -1.20 -7.93 -19.00
N PHE A 46 -0.55 -7.40 -17.96
CA PHE A 46 0.09 -8.20 -16.92
C PHE A 46 -0.87 -8.53 -15.77
N ALA A 47 -0.57 -9.63 -15.07
CA ALA A 47 -1.27 -9.99 -13.84
C ALA A 47 -1.10 -8.90 -12.77
N ASN A 48 -2.17 -8.63 -12.03
CA ASN A 48 -2.18 -7.60 -11.00
C ASN A 48 -1.48 -8.10 -9.71
N PRO A 49 -0.28 -7.57 -9.37
CA PRO A 49 0.47 -8.04 -8.21
C PRO A 49 -0.19 -7.64 -6.88
N THR A 50 -1.05 -6.62 -6.89
CA THR A 50 -1.74 -6.13 -5.69
C THR A 50 -2.83 -7.09 -5.21
N GLN A 51 -3.30 -8.00 -6.06
CA GLN A 51 -4.29 -9.01 -5.68
C GLN A 51 -3.71 -10.18 -4.89
N HIS A 52 -2.38 -10.34 -4.90
CA HIS A 52 -1.69 -11.41 -4.21
C HIS A 52 -1.97 -11.40 -2.71
N LYS A 53 -2.16 -12.59 -2.11
CA LYS A 53 -2.52 -12.75 -0.69
C LYS A 53 -1.50 -12.08 0.23
N GLY A 54 -0.21 -12.17 -0.08
CA GLY A 54 0.86 -11.52 0.69
C GLY A 54 0.74 -10.00 0.74
N VAL A 55 0.47 -9.35 -0.40
CA VAL A 55 0.30 -7.89 -0.46
C VAL A 55 -0.93 -7.46 0.34
N LYS A 56 -2.05 -8.18 0.22
CA LYS A 56 -3.26 -7.92 0.99
C LYS A 56 -3.06 -8.11 2.49
N ALA A 57 -2.33 -9.15 2.90
CA ALA A 57 -2.03 -9.41 4.30
C ALA A 57 -1.19 -8.30 4.93
N VAL A 58 -0.12 -7.86 4.24
CA VAL A 58 0.71 -6.73 4.67
C VAL A 58 -0.10 -5.45 4.76
N PHE A 59 -0.89 -5.13 3.74
CA PHE A 59 -1.72 -3.93 3.76
C PHE A 59 -2.77 -3.94 4.89
N LYS A 60 -3.36 -5.11 5.17
CA LYS A 60 -4.28 -5.28 6.32
C LYS A 60 -3.55 -5.08 7.65
N GLY A 61 -2.32 -5.56 7.78
CA GLY A 61 -1.45 -5.31 8.94
C GLY A 61 -1.22 -3.81 9.14
N ILE A 62 -0.78 -3.10 8.09
CA ILE A 62 -0.55 -1.66 8.11
C ILE A 62 -1.81 -0.88 8.53
N LYS A 63 -2.99 -1.26 8.00
CA LYS A 63 -4.26 -0.64 8.38
C LYS A 63 -4.62 -0.88 9.84
N ARG A 64 -4.27 -2.03 10.42
CA ARG A 64 -4.51 -2.32 11.84
C ARG A 64 -3.59 -1.49 12.71
N GLU A 65 -2.30 -1.47 12.40
CA GLU A 65 -1.31 -0.72 13.16
C GLU A 65 -1.58 0.79 13.12
N LYS A 66 -1.84 1.35 11.94
CA LYS A 66 -2.06 2.79 11.75
C LYS A 66 -3.50 3.26 11.93
N GLY A 67 -4.47 2.37 11.74
CA GLY A 67 -5.89 2.71 11.86
C GLY A 67 -6.36 2.91 13.31
N VAL A 68 -5.61 2.38 14.28
CA VAL A 68 -5.86 2.60 15.71
C VAL A 68 -5.46 4.03 16.13
N ALA A 69 -4.48 4.64 15.46
CA ALA A 69 -4.04 6.00 15.72
C ALA A 69 -4.87 7.02 14.91
N GLN A 70 -6.15 7.21 15.24
CA GLN A 70 -6.84 8.43 14.84
C GLN A 70 -6.37 9.58 15.75
N GLU A 71 -5.59 10.50 15.19
CA GLU A 71 -5.38 11.81 15.80
C GLU A 71 -6.73 12.52 15.90
N LYS A 72 -7.31 12.55 17.10
CA LYS A 72 -8.50 13.35 17.40
C LYS A 72 -8.10 14.81 17.25
N LYS A 73 -8.77 15.55 16.37
CA LYS A 73 -8.67 17.01 16.37
C LYS A 73 -9.36 17.55 17.64
N ALA A 74 -8.78 18.59 18.23
CA ALA A 74 -9.40 19.27 19.35
C ALA A 74 -10.82 19.76 18.95
N PRO A 75 -11.82 19.63 19.84
CA PRO A 75 -13.16 20.11 19.57
C PRO A 75 -13.15 21.63 19.35
N LEU A 76 -14.05 22.11 18.48
CA LEU A 76 -14.26 23.53 18.27
C LEU A 76 -15.10 24.07 19.44
N THR A 77 -14.47 24.73 20.39
CA THR A 77 -15.19 25.47 21.45
C THR A 77 -15.37 26.91 20.95
N ALA A 78 -16.63 27.33 20.80
CA ALA A 78 -17.04 28.72 20.60
C ALA A 78 -17.65 29.26 21.90
#